data_AF-R4FMJ7-F1
#
_entry.id   AF-R4FMJ7-F1
#
_cell.length_a   1.000
_cell.length_b   1.000
_cell.length_c   1.000
_cell.angle_alpha   90.00
_cell.angle_beta   90.00
_cell.angle_gamma   90.00
#
_symmetry.space_group_name_H-M   'P 1'
#
loop_
_entity.id
_entity.type
_entity.pdbx_description
1 polymer ?
#
loop_
_entity_poly.entity_id
_entity_poly.type
_entity_poly.pdbx_seq_one_letter_code
_entity_poly.pdbx_strand_id
1 'polypeptide(L)'
;MPPSSPSILFNENRLNYVSQDALHIPPVLARMYGYKVTSLDLSYNRLTTLDGLQYFKNLNELMLDNNQLDDNIYFPCISSLHTLSMNNNKISELEYFLPKVKDSFPNIKYLSILGNTACPNQISDVDKGEEDYQRYRYFVLYMLPNLEFLDSRTVTLQERSVGQQRGMYMKIVRPSNNYIKEKENDNRKMYSPLPAFQIKSHHGIYGKCMYRYSGKHSEGNRFIRNDDL
;
A
#
# COMPACT_ATOMS: atom_id res chain seq x y z
N MET A 1 -1.10 41.88 3.13
CA MET A 1 -1.05 40.78 2.15
C MET A 1 0.37 40.23 2.15
N PRO A 2 0.58 38.92 2.33
CA PRO A 2 1.89 38.35 2.07
C PRO A 2 2.23 38.55 0.59
N PRO A 3 3.51 38.70 0.22
CA PRO A 3 3.90 38.80 -1.18
C PRO A 3 3.43 37.54 -1.90
N SER A 4 2.78 37.70 -3.05
CA SER A 4 2.44 36.58 -3.93
C SER A 4 3.75 35.93 -4.36
N SER A 5 4.07 34.79 -3.75
CA SER A 5 5.17 33.93 -4.17
C SER A 5 5.08 33.74 -5.68
N PRO A 6 6.20 33.79 -6.43
CA PRO A 6 6.16 33.55 -7.86
C PRO A 6 5.50 32.19 -8.11
N SER A 7 4.47 32.19 -8.98
CA SER A 7 3.66 31.01 -9.29
C SER A 7 4.46 29.87 -9.92
N ILE A 8 5.65 30.18 -10.45
CA ILE A 8 6.59 29.24 -11.05
C ILE A 8 8.01 29.61 -10.57
N LEU A 9 8.74 28.63 -10.03
CA LEU A 9 10.15 28.77 -9.70
C LEU A 9 10.96 27.75 -10.50
N PHE A 10 11.97 28.22 -11.23
CA PHE A 10 12.87 27.35 -12.00
C PHE A 10 14.32 27.68 -11.64
N ASN A 11 15.03 26.73 -11.05
CA ASN A 11 16.45 26.86 -10.71
C ASN A 11 17.17 25.53 -10.87
N GLU A 12 18.38 25.52 -11.44
CA GLU A 12 19.22 24.32 -11.59
C GLU A 12 18.45 23.11 -12.16
N ASN A 13 17.66 23.32 -13.22
CA ASN A 13 16.82 22.27 -13.84
C ASN A 13 15.72 21.68 -12.92
N ARG A 14 15.45 22.32 -11.77
CA ARG A 14 14.32 22.01 -10.89
C ARG A 14 13.20 23.00 -11.14
N LEU A 15 12.01 22.49 -11.44
CA LEU A 15 10.80 23.27 -11.66
C LEU A 15 9.83 23.02 -10.51
N ASN A 16 9.48 24.09 -9.80
CA ASN A 16 8.48 24.05 -8.74
C ASN A 16 7.24 24.82 -9.20
N TYR A 17 6.11 24.13 -9.19
CA TYR A 17 4.79 24.65 -9.50
C TYR A 17 3.81 24.16 -8.43
N VAL A 18 3.97 24.71 -7.24
CA VAL A 18 3.34 24.23 -5.99
C VAL A 18 2.24 25.22 -5.56
N SER A 19 1.16 24.70 -4.97
CA SER A 19 0.06 25.52 -4.41
C SER A 19 -0.63 26.44 -5.43
N GLN A 20 -0.90 25.93 -6.63
CA GLN A 20 -1.53 26.69 -7.72
C GLN A 20 -2.97 26.23 -8.02
N ASP A 21 -3.53 25.34 -7.19
CA ASP A 21 -4.86 24.73 -7.38
C ASP A 21 -5.07 24.07 -8.77
N ALA A 22 -3.97 23.68 -9.44
CA ALA A 22 -4.03 23.16 -10.79
C ALA A 22 -4.69 21.76 -10.84
N LEU A 23 -5.58 21.56 -11.82
CA LEU A 23 -6.28 20.28 -12.05
C LEU A 23 -5.50 19.34 -13.00
N HIS A 24 -4.66 19.92 -13.86
CA HIS A 24 -3.79 19.23 -14.82
C HIS A 24 -2.47 20.00 -14.94
N ILE A 25 -1.43 19.35 -15.47
CA ILE A 25 -0.13 20.01 -15.71
C ILE A 25 -0.32 21.08 -16.78
N PRO A 26 -0.09 22.38 -16.50
CA PRO A 26 -0.30 23.42 -17.50
C PRO A 26 0.61 23.20 -18.71
N PRO A 27 0.09 23.19 -19.96
CA PRO A 27 0.88 22.92 -21.16
C PRO A 27 2.07 23.87 -21.35
N VAL A 28 1.97 25.09 -20.82
CA VAL A 28 3.06 26.08 -20.83
C VAL A 28 4.31 25.57 -20.11
N LEU A 29 4.16 24.80 -19.02
CA LEU A 29 5.30 24.25 -18.29
C LEU A 29 6.07 23.25 -19.15
N ALA A 30 5.35 22.32 -19.77
CA ALA A 30 5.92 21.35 -20.69
C ALA A 30 6.63 22.02 -21.87
N ARG A 31 6.00 23.05 -22.48
CA ARG A 31 6.57 23.77 -23.63
C ARG A 31 7.83 24.56 -23.28
N MET A 32 7.84 25.21 -22.12
CA MET A 32 8.96 26.09 -21.73
C MET A 32 10.11 25.33 -21.09
N TYR A 33 9.81 24.29 -20.31
CA TYR A 33 10.78 23.65 -19.41
C TYR A 33 10.96 22.14 -19.65
N GLY A 34 10.08 21.47 -20.40
CA GLY A 34 10.02 20.00 -20.48
C GLY A 34 11.36 19.30 -20.75
N TYR A 35 12.15 19.80 -21.70
CA TYR A 35 13.45 19.20 -22.03
C TYR A 35 14.60 19.56 -21.07
N LYS A 36 14.42 20.60 -20.25
CA LYS A 36 15.45 21.09 -19.32
C LYS A 36 15.31 20.50 -17.93
N VAL A 37 14.08 20.16 -17.54
CA VAL A 37 13.76 19.79 -16.17
C VAL A 37 14.21 18.36 -15.85
N THR A 38 14.92 18.23 -14.74
CA THR A 38 15.33 16.95 -14.15
C THR A 38 14.60 16.69 -12.83
N SER A 39 14.07 17.72 -12.18
CA SER A 39 13.28 17.61 -10.95
C SER A 39 12.01 18.44 -11.07
N LEU A 40 10.85 17.82 -10.90
CA LEU A 40 9.55 18.48 -11.03
C LEU A 40 8.76 18.33 -9.74
N ASP A 41 8.43 19.47 -9.12
CA ASP A 41 7.55 19.54 -7.97
C ASP A 41 6.21 20.16 -8.35
N LEU A 42 5.16 19.34 -8.27
CA LEU A 42 3.77 19.70 -8.52
C LEU A 42 2.90 19.49 -7.27
N SER A 43 3.52 19.48 -6.10
CA SER A 43 2.83 19.22 -4.84
C SER A 43 1.81 20.30 -4.49
N TYR A 44 0.87 19.99 -3.60
CA TYR A 44 -0.18 20.91 -3.13
C TYR A 44 -1.02 21.52 -4.25
N ASN A 45 -1.31 20.75 -5.29
CA ASN A 45 -2.27 21.12 -6.32
C ASN A 45 -3.55 20.28 -6.19
N ARG A 46 -4.37 20.24 -7.24
CA ARG A 46 -5.59 19.43 -7.31
C ARG A 46 -5.54 18.47 -8.50
N LEU A 47 -4.34 18.01 -8.85
CA LEU A 47 -4.14 17.20 -10.05
C LEU A 47 -4.96 15.91 -9.96
N THR A 48 -5.75 15.65 -10.99
CA THR A 48 -6.48 14.38 -11.18
C THR A 48 -5.89 13.54 -12.31
N THR A 49 -5.00 14.12 -13.12
CA THR A 49 -4.30 13.49 -14.23
C THR A 49 -2.85 13.99 -14.31
N LEU A 50 -1.99 13.20 -14.96
CA LEU A 50 -0.62 13.56 -15.30
C LEU A 50 -0.44 13.80 -16.81
N ASP A 51 -1.53 14.12 -17.52
CA ASP A 51 -1.46 14.50 -18.92
C ASP A 51 -0.47 15.65 -19.14
N GLY A 52 0.43 15.46 -20.09
CA GLY A 52 1.55 16.37 -20.34
C GLY A 52 2.87 15.99 -19.64
N LEU A 53 2.87 15.04 -18.71
CA LEU A 53 4.11 14.55 -18.08
C LEU A 53 5.09 13.93 -19.10
N GLN A 54 4.56 13.38 -20.22
CA GLN A 54 5.34 12.79 -21.31
C GLN A 54 6.34 13.75 -21.98
N TYR A 55 6.17 15.06 -21.80
CA TYR A 55 7.07 16.07 -22.35
C TYR A 55 8.33 16.30 -21.50
N PHE A 56 8.38 15.76 -20.28
CA PHE A 56 9.50 15.88 -19.34
C PHE A 56 10.47 14.70 -19.48
N LYS A 57 11.19 14.64 -20.59
CA LYS A 57 11.97 13.44 -20.99
C LYS A 57 13.20 13.13 -20.15
N ASN A 58 13.74 14.12 -19.44
CA ASN A 58 14.97 14.01 -18.65
C ASN A 58 14.68 13.97 -17.14
N LEU A 59 13.43 13.64 -16.77
CA LEU A 59 12.98 13.73 -15.39
C LEU A 59 13.58 12.59 -14.55
N ASN A 60 14.18 12.97 -13.43
CA ASN A 60 14.82 12.08 -12.45
C ASN A 60 14.02 12.04 -11.14
N GLU A 61 13.46 13.18 -10.75
CA GLU A 61 12.69 13.37 -9.51
C GLU A 61 11.30 13.96 -9.80
N LEU A 62 10.25 13.33 -9.25
CA LEU A 62 8.87 13.78 -9.42
C LEU A 62 8.14 13.79 -8.07
N MET A 63 7.76 15.00 -7.62
CA MET A 63 6.98 15.21 -6.40
C MET A 63 5.54 15.57 -6.77
N LEU A 64 4.59 14.79 -6.26
CA LEU A 64 3.15 14.89 -6.52
C LEU A 64 2.34 14.90 -5.22
N ASP A 65 2.96 15.29 -4.12
CA ASP A 65 2.35 15.19 -2.79
C ASP A 65 1.13 16.10 -2.66
N ASN A 66 0.11 15.67 -1.91
CA ASN A 66 -1.13 16.43 -1.69
C ASN A 66 -1.81 16.85 -3.01
N ASN A 67 -2.18 15.84 -3.82
CA ASN A 67 -2.97 16.00 -5.03
C ASN A 67 -4.24 15.11 -4.95
N GLN A 68 -4.97 14.94 -6.05
CA GLN A 68 -6.20 14.15 -6.12
C GLN A 68 -6.07 12.94 -7.06
N LEU A 69 -4.85 12.42 -7.23
CA LEU A 69 -4.56 11.32 -8.12
C LEU A 69 -5.09 10.00 -7.53
N ASP A 70 -5.78 9.21 -8.34
CA ASP A 70 -6.38 7.93 -7.95
C ASP A 70 -5.84 6.77 -8.79
N ASP A 71 -6.40 5.58 -8.61
CA ASP A 71 -5.95 4.37 -9.31
C ASP A 71 -6.10 4.44 -10.84
N ASN A 72 -6.84 5.40 -11.39
CA ASN A 72 -6.97 5.63 -12.84
C ASN A 72 -5.77 6.36 -13.44
N ILE A 73 -4.79 6.75 -12.62
CA ILE A 73 -3.60 7.45 -13.09
C ILE A 73 -2.88 6.71 -14.22
N TYR A 74 -2.43 7.48 -15.20
CA TYR A 74 -1.58 7.02 -16.29
C TYR A 74 -0.19 7.64 -16.16
N PHE A 75 0.85 6.80 -16.27
CA PHE A 75 2.23 7.25 -16.30
C PHE A 75 2.81 7.04 -17.70
N PRO A 76 3.46 8.06 -18.29
CA PRO A 76 4.33 7.83 -19.43
C PRO A 76 5.60 7.07 -19.00
N CYS A 77 6.20 6.32 -19.92
CA CYS A 77 7.48 5.67 -19.68
C CYS A 77 8.60 6.72 -19.54
N ILE A 78 9.22 6.80 -18.35
CA ILE A 78 10.32 7.71 -18.03
C ILE A 78 11.42 6.88 -17.36
N SER A 79 12.29 6.29 -18.17
CA SER A 79 13.36 5.40 -17.68
C SER A 79 14.40 6.11 -16.81
N SER A 80 14.52 7.43 -16.88
CA SER A 80 15.43 8.22 -16.05
C SER A 80 14.91 8.45 -14.62
N LEU A 81 13.61 8.26 -14.37
CA LEU A 81 13.00 8.56 -13.08
C LEU A 81 13.48 7.55 -12.03
N HIS A 82 14.10 8.06 -10.96
CA HIS A 82 14.54 7.26 -9.83
C HIS A 82 13.88 7.66 -8.51
N THR A 83 13.24 8.82 -8.43
CA THR A 83 12.55 9.30 -7.22
C THR A 83 11.12 9.71 -7.54
N LEU A 84 10.16 9.08 -6.87
CA LEU A 84 8.73 9.39 -6.96
C LEU A 84 8.14 9.57 -5.57
N SER A 85 7.51 10.72 -5.32
CA SER A 85 6.70 10.95 -4.12
C SER A 85 5.27 11.27 -4.53
N MET A 86 4.31 10.54 -3.98
CA MET A 86 2.87 10.70 -4.22
C MET A 86 2.09 10.65 -2.91
N ASN A 87 2.63 11.26 -1.86
CA ASN A 87 1.99 11.25 -0.54
C ASN A 87 0.63 11.96 -0.58
N ASN A 88 -0.28 11.56 0.28
CA ASN A 88 -1.60 12.17 0.46
C ASN A 88 -2.36 12.33 -0.88
N ASN A 89 -2.43 11.25 -1.65
CA ASN A 89 -3.28 11.13 -2.83
C ASN A 89 -4.42 10.13 -2.56
N LYS A 90 -5.13 9.68 -3.60
CA LYS A 90 -6.28 8.78 -3.54
C LYS A 90 -5.98 7.40 -4.10
N ILE A 91 -4.72 6.95 -4.06
CA ILE A 91 -4.35 5.60 -4.49
C ILE A 91 -4.94 4.61 -3.47
N SER A 92 -5.71 3.64 -3.95
CA SER A 92 -6.40 2.68 -3.08
C SER A 92 -5.99 1.23 -3.30
N GLU A 93 -5.52 0.90 -4.51
CA GLU A 93 -5.22 -0.47 -4.91
C GLU A 93 -3.76 -0.63 -5.39
N LEU A 94 -2.88 -1.12 -4.51
CA LEU A 94 -1.46 -1.34 -4.82
C LEU A 94 -1.22 -2.29 -5.98
N GLU A 95 -2.11 -3.26 -6.18
CA GLU A 95 -1.99 -4.28 -7.21
C GLU A 95 -2.06 -3.71 -8.62
N TYR A 96 -2.79 -2.60 -8.80
CA TYR A 96 -2.84 -1.91 -10.07
C TYR A 96 -1.79 -0.80 -10.14
N PHE A 97 -1.51 -0.14 -9.02
CA PHE A 97 -0.55 0.95 -8.96
C PHE A 97 0.90 0.49 -9.17
N LEU A 98 1.35 -0.54 -8.46
CA LEU A 98 2.76 -0.96 -8.48
C LEU A 98 3.23 -1.49 -9.85
N PRO A 99 2.43 -2.27 -10.62
CA PRO A 99 2.79 -2.61 -11.99
C PRO A 99 2.95 -1.37 -12.89
N LYS A 100 2.06 -0.39 -12.79
CA LYS A 100 2.18 0.87 -13.57
C LYS A 100 3.49 1.60 -13.26
N VAL A 101 3.86 1.67 -11.98
CA VAL A 101 5.14 2.25 -11.54
C VAL A 101 6.32 1.45 -12.09
N LYS A 102 6.28 0.12 -11.97
CA LYS A 102 7.35 -0.79 -12.44
C LYS A 102 7.59 -0.66 -13.95
N ASP A 103 6.53 -0.64 -14.73
CA ASP A 103 6.59 -0.60 -16.19
C ASP A 103 6.99 0.79 -16.71
N SER A 104 6.55 1.84 -16.03
CA SER A 104 6.81 3.23 -16.44
C SER A 104 8.17 3.75 -15.95
N PHE A 105 8.62 3.30 -14.77
CA PHE A 105 9.81 3.77 -14.07
C PHE A 105 10.73 2.60 -13.67
N PRO A 106 11.36 1.92 -14.64
CA PRO A 106 12.15 0.71 -14.38
C PRO A 106 13.37 0.92 -13.46
N ASN A 107 13.85 2.16 -13.34
CA ASN A 107 14.99 2.53 -12.50
C ASN A 107 14.59 3.21 -11.18
N ILE A 108 13.34 3.02 -10.73
CA ILE A 108 12.86 3.60 -9.47
C ILE A 108 13.69 3.11 -8.27
N LYS A 109 14.16 4.04 -7.45
CA LYS A 109 14.97 3.80 -6.24
C LYS A 109 14.29 4.30 -4.99
N TYR A 110 13.56 5.41 -5.09
CA TYR A 110 12.82 6.03 -4.01
C TYR A 110 11.34 6.10 -4.38
N LEU A 111 10.49 5.55 -3.52
CA LEU A 111 9.03 5.63 -3.63
C LEU A 111 8.45 6.04 -2.28
N SER A 112 7.54 7.01 -2.28
CA SER A 112 6.74 7.34 -1.10
C SER A 112 5.27 7.49 -1.49
N ILE A 113 4.38 6.78 -0.79
CA ILE A 113 2.93 6.82 -0.99
C ILE A 113 2.16 6.91 0.34
N LEU A 114 2.78 7.49 1.37
CA LEU A 114 2.17 7.70 2.69
C LEU A 114 0.86 8.50 2.58
N GLY A 115 -0.09 8.24 3.46
CA GLY A 115 -1.36 8.96 3.47
C GLY A 115 -2.31 8.64 2.30
N ASN A 116 -1.95 7.70 1.42
CA ASN A 116 -2.88 7.11 0.47
C ASN A 116 -3.70 6.01 1.14
N THR A 117 -4.92 5.76 0.65
CA THR A 117 -5.75 4.65 1.14
C THR A 117 -4.98 3.35 1.06
N ALA A 118 -4.27 3.07 -0.03
CA ALA A 118 -3.44 1.89 -0.26
C ALA A 118 -2.36 1.62 0.80
N CYS A 119 -1.78 2.67 1.38
CA CYS A 119 -0.73 2.56 2.39
C CYS A 119 -1.35 2.48 3.79
N PRO A 120 -1.20 1.36 4.54
CA PRO A 120 -1.61 1.33 5.93
C PRO A 120 -0.75 2.33 6.71
N ASN A 121 -1.36 3.33 7.32
CA ASN A 121 -0.63 4.32 8.11
C ASN A 121 -0.21 3.70 9.44
N GLN A 122 1.06 3.90 9.85
CA GLN A 122 1.56 3.51 11.17
C GLN A 122 0.92 4.34 12.33
N ILE A 123 0.25 5.45 12.00
CA ILE A 123 -0.16 6.47 12.98
C ILE A 123 -1.69 6.60 13.11
N SER A 124 -2.48 6.21 12.09
CA SER A 124 -3.91 6.59 12.03
C SER A 124 -4.92 5.48 12.30
N ASP A 125 -4.51 4.21 12.32
CA ASP A 125 -5.42 3.10 12.63
C ASP A 125 -4.99 2.46 13.96
N VAL A 126 -5.69 2.82 15.03
CA VAL A 126 -5.46 2.30 16.40
C VAL A 126 -5.67 0.77 16.48
N ASP A 127 -6.34 0.19 15.47
CA ASP A 127 -6.61 -1.24 15.34
C ASP A 127 -5.64 -1.98 14.40
N LYS A 128 -4.71 -1.29 13.71
CA LYS A 128 -3.75 -1.89 12.77
C LYS A 128 -2.33 -1.75 13.31
N GLY A 129 -1.81 -2.84 13.86
CA GLY A 129 -0.46 -2.88 14.41
C GLY A 129 0.64 -2.71 13.36
N GLU A 130 1.88 -2.52 13.83
CA GLU A 130 3.12 -2.48 13.04
C GLU A 130 3.24 -3.62 12.00
N GLU A 131 2.58 -4.75 12.26
CA GLU A 131 2.51 -5.89 11.33
C GLU A 131 1.90 -5.53 9.96
N ASP A 132 0.87 -4.70 9.90
CA ASP A 132 0.19 -4.40 8.64
C ASP A 132 1.07 -3.56 7.72
N TYR A 133 1.78 -2.58 8.29
CA TYR A 133 2.78 -1.84 7.54
C TYR A 133 3.92 -2.76 7.08
N GLN A 134 4.34 -3.70 7.92
CA GLN A 134 5.39 -4.65 7.54
C GLN A 134 4.97 -5.55 6.37
N ARG A 135 3.72 -6.04 6.37
CA ARG A 135 3.13 -6.80 5.26
C ARG A 135 3.14 -5.97 3.98
N TYR A 136 2.58 -4.77 4.04
CA TYR A 136 2.59 -3.79 2.96
C TYR A 136 4.01 -3.59 2.39
N ARG A 137 4.97 -3.32 3.28
CA ARG A 137 6.37 -3.06 2.91
C ARG A 137 6.98 -4.23 2.17
N TYR A 138 6.80 -5.46 2.67
CA TYR A 138 7.29 -6.65 1.98
C TYR A 138 6.61 -6.90 0.63
N PHE A 139 5.32 -6.61 0.51
CA PHE A 139 4.61 -6.71 -0.77
C PHE A 139 5.15 -5.71 -1.80
N VAL A 140 5.38 -4.45 -1.40
CA VAL A 140 5.97 -3.43 -2.27
C VAL A 140 7.37 -3.85 -2.72
N LEU A 141 8.22 -4.34 -1.80
CA LEU A 141 9.57 -4.80 -2.12
C LEU A 141 9.61 -6.06 -3.00
N TYR A 142 8.58 -6.90 -2.93
CA TYR A 142 8.41 -8.01 -3.88
C TYR A 142 8.12 -7.49 -5.29
N MET A 143 7.25 -6.49 -5.43
CA MET A 143 6.88 -5.92 -6.73
C MET A 143 7.99 -5.04 -7.32
N LEU A 144 8.71 -4.30 -6.48
CA LEU A 144 9.78 -3.36 -6.82
C LEU A 144 11.10 -3.77 -6.12
N PRO A 145 11.78 -4.83 -6.60
CA PRO A 145 12.90 -5.45 -5.89
C PRO A 145 14.18 -4.59 -5.81
N ASN A 146 14.29 -3.56 -6.66
CA ASN A 146 15.46 -2.69 -6.72
C ASN A 146 15.34 -1.45 -5.83
N LEU A 147 14.20 -1.25 -5.17
CA LEU A 147 13.93 -0.07 -4.36
C LEU A 147 14.93 0.06 -3.19
N GLU A 148 15.50 1.24 -3.04
CA GLU A 148 16.49 1.59 -2.01
C GLU A 148 15.83 2.31 -0.83
N PHE A 149 14.74 3.03 -1.07
CA PHE A 149 14.00 3.75 -0.05
C PHE A 149 12.49 3.64 -0.29
N LEU A 150 11.75 3.30 0.77
CA LEU A 150 10.29 3.24 0.74
C LEU A 150 9.72 4.06 1.89
N ASP A 151 8.86 5.00 1.53
CA ASP A 151 8.13 5.92 2.40
C ASP A 151 9.03 6.76 3.32
N SER A 152 9.28 6.31 4.54
CA SER A 152 10.05 7.03 5.56
C SER A 152 11.39 6.36 5.90
N ARG A 153 11.67 5.17 5.34
CA ARG A 153 12.82 4.35 5.75
C ARG A 153 13.55 3.70 4.56
N THR A 154 14.88 3.67 4.66
CA THR A 154 15.76 2.90 3.78
C THR A 154 15.42 1.42 3.81
N VAL A 155 15.54 0.75 2.67
CA VAL A 155 15.32 -0.70 2.54
C VAL A 155 16.56 -1.45 2.98
N THR A 156 16.41 -2.32 3.98
CA THR A 156 17.49 -3.18 4.46
C THR A 156 17.61 -4.45 3.61
N LEU A 157 18.79 -5.07 3.62
CA LEU A 157 19.01 -6.37 2.95
C LEU A 157 18.10 -7.47 3.50
N GLN A 158 17.84 -7.46 4.81
CA GLN A 158 16.92 -8.41 5.45
C GLN A 158 15.50 -8.25 4.93
N GLU A 159 14.98 -7.03 4.89
CA GLU A 159 13.63 -6.77 4.37
C GLU A 159 13.50 -7.19 2.92
N ARG A 160 14.51 -6.88 2.10
CA ARG A 160 14.55 -7.30 0.70
C ARG A 160 14.51 -8.83 0.57
N SER A 161 15.31 -9.54 1.35
CA SER A 161 15.31 -11.01 1.36
C SER A 161 13.94 -11.58 1.77
N VAL A 162 13.30 -11.02 2.79
CA VAL A 162 11.98 -11.47 3.25
C VAL A 162 10.89 -11.16 2.21
N GLY A 163 10.93 -9.96 1.62
CA GLY A 163 10.02 -9.56 0.53
C GLY A 163 10.13 -10.49 -0.67
N GLN A 164 11.34 -10.86 -1.09
CA GLN A 164 11.54 -11.82 -2.18
C GLN A 164 10.98 -13.22 -1.86
N GLN A 165 11.14 -13.70 -0.63
CA GLN A 165 10.68 -15.04 -0.25
C GLN A 165 9.17 -15.12 0.02
N ARG A 166 8.60 -14.08 0.62
CA ARG A 166 7.24 -14.13 1.20
C ARG A 166 6.33 -12.98 0.77
N GLY A 167 6.86 -11.93 0.13
CA GLY A 167 6.12 -10.71 -0.16
C GLY A 167 4.89 -10.93 -1.06
N MET A 168 4.92 -11.92 -1.96
CA MET A 168 3.75 -12.32 -2.76
C MET A 168 2.51 -12.65 -1.90
N TYR A 169 2.72 -13.21 -0.71
CA TYR A 169 1.65 -13.60 0.22
C TYR A 169 1.27 -12.49 1.21
N MET A 170 1.97 -11.35 1.17
CA MET A 170 1.72 -10.19 2.05
C MET A 170 0.76 -9.17 1.42
N LYS A 171 0.11 -9.55 0.32
CA LYS A 171 -0.94 -8.77 -0.33
C LYS A 171 -2.06 -8.47 0.68
N ILE A 172 -2.31 -7.18 0.88
CA ILE A 172 -3.38 -6.72 1.76
C ILE A 172 -4.70 -6.80 1.00
N VAL A 173 -5.58 -7.70 1.40
CA VAL A 173 -6.95 -7.77 0.88
C VAL A 173 -7.85 -6.97 1.81
N ARG A 174 -8.47 -5.91 1.29
CA ARG A 174 -9.48 -5.15 2.03
C ARG A 174 -10.86 -5.70 1.67
N PRO A 175 -11.62 -6.28 2.61
CA PRO A 175 -12.98 -6.69 2.31
C PRO A 175 -13.81 -5.46 1.91
N SER A 176 -14.47 -5.53 0.76
CA SER A 176 -15.34 -4.44 0.30
C SER A 176 -16.52 -4.28 1.27
N ASN A 177 -16.87 -3.05 1.67
CA ASN A 177 -18.04 -2.75 2.52
C ASN A 177 -19.38 -3.28 1.96
N ASN A 178 -19.41 -3.73 0.70
CA ASN A 178 -20.57 -4.39 0.09
C ASN A 178 -20.93 -5.74 0.74
N TYR A 179 -20.06 -6.33 1.56
CA TYR A 179 -20.40 -7.51 2.37
C TYR A 179 -21.20 -7.18 3.64
N ILE A 180 -21.34 -5.90 3.99
CA ILE A 180 -22.25 -5.40 5.04
C ILE A 180 -23.42 -4.67 4.38
N LYS A 181 -24.03 -5.31 3.39
CA LYS A 181 -25.48 -5.20 3.21
C LYS A 181 -26.03 -6.56 3.53
N GLU A 182 -26.27 -6.81 4.81
CA GLU A 182 -27.30 -7.77 5.18
C GLU A 182 -28.55 -7.36 4.40
N LYS A 183 -28.83 -8.08 3.31
CA LYS A 183 -30.21 -8.20 2.88
C LYS A 183 -30.90 -8.83 4.07
N GLU A 184 -31.61 -8.02 4.85
CA GLU A 184 -32.76 -8.47 5.63
C GLU A 184 -33.80 -9.02 4.64
N ASN A 185 -33.48 -10.14 4.00
CA ASN A 185 -34.42 -10.96 3.28
C ASN A 185 -34.67 -12.15 4.19
N ASP A 186 -35.88 -12.14 4.73
CA ASP A 186 -36.47 -13.05 5.69
C ASP A 186 -36.57 -14.48 5.10
N ASN A 187 -35.43 -15.16 4.98
CA ASN A 187 -35.35 -16.59 4.66
C ASN A 187 -34.53 -17.31 5.73
N ARG A 188 -35.06 -17.28 6.96
CA ARG A 188 -34.70 -18.21 8.03
C ARG A 188 -35.06 -19.64 7.62
N LYS A 189 -34.25 -20.32 6.80
CA LYS A 189 -34.40 -21.76 6.50
C LYS A 189 -33.20 -22.38 5.81
N MET A 190 -32.00 -22.28 6.39
CA MET A 190 -30.94 -23.25 6.08
C MET A 190 -29.91 -23.40 7.21
N TYR A 191 -30.39 -23.51 8.44
CA TYR A 191 -29.60 -24.15 9.49
C TYR A 191 -30.50 -25.16 10.16
N SER A 192 -30.05 -26.42 10.24
CA SER A 192 -30.67 -27.42 11.09
C SER A 192 -30.48 -26.93 12.53
N PRO A 193 -31.54 -26.57 13.26
CA PRO A 193 -31.37 -26.18 14.65
C PRO A 193 -30.78 -27.37 15.42
N LEU A 194 -29.98 -27.08 16.44
CA LEU A 194 -29.61 -28.10 17.43
C LEU A 194 -30.91 -28.74 17.96
N PRO A 195 -30.96 -30.07 18.13
CA PRO A 195 -32.14 -30.75 18.65
C PRO A 195 -32.58 -30.11 19.97
N ALA A 196 -33.86 -29.77 20.10
CA ALA A 196 -34.38 -29.17 21.31
C ALA A 196 -34.23 -30.16 22.48
N PHE A 197 -33.30 -29.88 23.38
CA PHE A 197 -33.16 -30.61 24.63
C PHE A 197 -34.36 -30.28 25.52
N GLN A 198 -35.29 -31.23 25.67
CA GLN A 198 -36.25 -31.20 26.77
C GLN A 198 -35.47 -31.39 28.07
N ILE A 199 -35.46 -30.35 28.91
CA ILE A 199 -34.96 -30.44 30.28
C ILE A 199 -35.95 -31.34 31.04
N LYS A 200 -35.69 -32.64 31.04
CA LYS A 200 -36.10 -33.52 32.14
C LYS A 200 -34.92 -33.62 33.08
N SER A 201 -35.13 -33.17 34.30
CA SER A 201 -34.18 -33.09 35.39
C SER A 201 -33.54 -34.44 35.72
N HIS A 202 -32.44 -34.82 35.06
CA HIS A 202 -31.61 -35.95 35.47
C HIS A 202 -30.12 -35.67 35.23
N HIS A 203 -29.39 -35.59 36.35
CA HIS A 203 -27.95 -35.73 36.60
C HIS A 203 -27.02 -35.87 35.39
N GLY A 204 -26.01 -34.99 35.32
CA GLY A 204 -24.94 -35.06 34.34
C GLY A 204 -24.24 -36.43 34.35
N ILE A 205 -24.17 -37.06 33.18
CA ILE A 205 -23.40 -38.27 32.94
C ILE A 205 -22.06 -37.86 32.33
N TYR A 206 -20.98 -38.04 33.09
CA TYR A 206 -19.61 -38.04 32.57
C TYR A 206 -19.41 -39.25 31.67
N GLY A 207 -19.27 -39.04 30.36
CA GLY A 207 -18.75 -40.06 29.46
C GLY A 207 -17.23 -40.16 29.59
N LYS A 208 -16.72 -41.32 30.01
CA LYS A 208 -15.27 -41.62 29.92
C LYS A 208 -14.87 -41.66 28.45
N CYS A 209 -14.17 -40.64 27.98
CA CYS A 209 -13.40 -40.74 26.75
C CYS A 209 -12.21 -41.68 27.00
N MET A 210 -12.22 -42.86 26.38
CA MET A 210 -11.13 -43.86 26.49
C MET A 210 -10.02 -43.65 25.45
N TYR A 211 -9.95 -42.48 24.80
CA TYR A 211 -8.84 -42.17 23.91
C TYR A 211 -7.74 -41.43 24.65
N ARG A 212 -6.77 -42.20 25.17
CA ARG A 212 -5.58 -41.66 25.82
C ARG A 212 -4.55 -41.34 24.75
N TYR A 213 -4.40 -40.08 24.39
CA TYR A 213 -3.33 -39.62 23.50
C TYR A 213 -1.98 -39.83 24.18
N SER A 214 -1.28 -40.93 23.86
CA SER A 214 0.10 -41.13 24.28
C SER A 214 1.00 -40.40 23.28
N GLY A 215 1.40 -39.18 23.61
CA GLY A 215 2.27 -38.31 22.79
C GLY A 215 3.70 -38.84 22.54
N LYS A 216 3.93 -40.15 22.62
CA LYS A 216 5.22 -40.82 22.37
C LYS A 216 5.62 -40.88 20.89
N HIS A 217 4.70 -40.56 19.96
CA HIS A 217 4.97 -40.55 18.50
C HIS A 217 4.55 -39.23 17.83
N SER A 218 4.30 -38.17 18.59
CA SER A 218 4.01 -36.87 17.98
C SER A 218 5.31 -36.25 17.47
N GLU A 219 5.41 -36.03 16.16
CA GLU A 219 6.59 -35.42 15.53
C GLU A 219 6.91 -34.02 16.10
N GLY A 220 5.92 -33.34 16.69
CA GLY A 220 6.07 -32.02 17.32
C GLY A 220 6.79 -32.01 18.67
N ASN A 221 7.02 -33.17 19.30
CA ASN A 221 7.68 -33.25 20.62
C ASN A 221 9.18 -33.57 20.54
N ARG A 222 9.78 -33.55 19.34
CA ARG A 222 11.17 -34.00 19.12
C ARG A 222 12.24 -33.11 19.76
N PHE A 223 11.88 -31.91 20.25
CA PHE A 223 12.83 -30.89 20.73
C PHE A 223 12.62 -30.43 22.18
N ILE A 224 11.63 -30.97 22.90
CA ILE A 224 11.43 -30.62 24.31
C ILE A 224 12.38 -31.49 25.15
N ARG A 225 13.39 -30.88 25.77
CA ARG A 225 14.31 -31.56 26.70
C ARG A 225 13.81 -31.38 28.12
N ASN A 226 14.01 -32.41 28.95
CA ASN A 226 13.42 -32.53 30.29
C ASN A 226 14.06 -31.65 31.37
N ASP A 227 14.92 -30.68 31.03
CA ASP A 227 15.58 -29.83 32.03
C ASP A 227 14.79 -28.54 32.33
N ASP A 228 13.64 -28.32 31.69
CA ASP A 228 12.80 -27.11 31.84
C ASP A 228 11.47 -27.35 32.61
N LEU A 229 11.35 -28.44 33.37
CA LEU A 229 10.16 -28.74 34.19
C LEU A 229 10.50 -29.07 35.64
#